data_AF-A0A3D3WZ41-F1
#
_entry.id   AF-A0A3D3WZ41-F1
#
_cell.length_a   1.000
_cell.length_b   1.000
_cell.length_c   1.000
_cell.angle_alpha   90.00
_cell.angle_beta   90.00
_cell.angle_gamma   90.00
#
_symmetry.space_group_name_H-M   'P 1'
#
loop_
_entity.id
_entity.type
_entity.pdbx_description
1 polymer ?
#
loop_
_entity_poly.entity_id
_entity_poly.type
_entity_poly.pdbx_seq_one_letter_code
_entity_poly.pdbx_strand_id
1 'polypeptide(L)'
;MTASVSAQEKNTEAWIPGIASFLIPGLGQLLNDELDKAIVHFVVDIAIIAGGWYVTALLPYGRYRYSTVGLAHLAWSLYSGYDAYTVAKETGFSIGLSKEGIALSYQYQI
;
A
#
# COMPACT_ATOMS: atom_id res chain seq x y z
N MET A 1 -4.81 17.09 40.17
CA MET A 1 -3.84 17.13 39.06
C MET A 1 -3.64 15.71 38.58
N THR A 2 -4.21 15.37 37.43
CA THR A 2 -3.89 14.16 36.66
C THR A 2 -3.69 14.64 35.22
N ALA A 3 -2.42 14.87 34.89
CA ALA A 3 -1.98 14.99 33.51
C ALA A 3 -2.05 13.61 32.83
N SER A 4 -1.88 13.61 31.50
CA SER A 4 -1.80 12.47 30.57
C SER A 4 -3.16 12.04 30.01
N VAL A 5 -3.38 11.98 28.70
CA VAL A 5 -2.48 12.07 27.54
C VAL A 5 -3.20 12.98 26.55
N SER A 6 -2.62 14.14 26.25
CA SER A 6 -2.91 14.79 24.96
C SER A 6 -2.58 13.74 23.92
N ALA A 7 -3.61 13.18 23.28
CA ALA A 7 -3.49 12.35 22.10
C ALA A 7 -2.58 13.13 21.14
N GLN A 8 -1.29 12.79 21.17
CA GLN A 8 -0.33 13.36 20.26
C GLN A 8 -0.66 12.66 18.96
N GLU A 9 -1.60 13.25 18.23
CA GLU A 9 -1.80 13.12 16.80
C GLU A 9 -0.49 13.59 16.18
N LYS A 10 0.55 12.77 16.35
CA LYS A 10 1.86 12.97 15.74
C LYS A 10 1.53 12.81 14.27
N ASN A 11 1.55 13.92 13.53
CA ASN A 11 1.18 14.01 12.11
C ASN A 11 1.75 12.79 11.38
N THR A 12 0.93 11.76 11.24
CA THR A 12 1.38 10.46 10.75
C THR A 12 1.40 10.60 9.24
N GLU A 13 2.54 10.33 8.63
CA GLU A 13 2.73 10.49 7.19
C GLU A 13 2.17 9.27 6.44
N ALA A 14 1.05 8.73 6.91
CA ALA A 14 0.39 7.53 6.40
C ALA A 14 0.00 7.63 4.92
N TRP A 15 -0.16 8.86 4.42
CA TRP A 15 -0.38 9.11 3.00
C TRP A 15 0.80 8.67 2.13
N ILE A 16 2.04 8.63 2.65
CA ILE A 16 3.22 8.22 1.89
C ILE A 16 3.16 6.72 1.58
N PRO A 17 3.04 5.81 2.56
CA PRO A 17 2.82 4.38 2.26
C PRO A 17 1.57 4.15 1.41
N GLY A 18 0.49 4.90 1.66
CA GLY A 18 -0.75 4.77 0.89
C GLY A 18 -0.59 5.10 -0.60
N ILE A 19 -0.02 6.25 -0.93
CA ILE A 19 0.25 6.63 -2.33
C ILE A 19 1.29 5.71 -2.96
N ALA A 20 2.34 5.34 -2.21
CA ALA A 20 3.36 4.43 -2.69
C ALA A 20 2.75 3.09 -3.13
N SER A 21 1.89 2.50 -2.31
CA SER A 21 1.24 1.24 -2.66
C SER A 21 0.11 1.36 -3.69
N PHE A 22 -0.50 2.53 -3.84
CA PHE A 22 -1.43 2.77 -4.93
C PHE A 22 -0.72 2.79 -6.29
N LEU A 23 0.46 3.41 -6.36
CA LEU A 23 1.26 3.48 -7.58
C LEU A 23 1.94 2.14 -7.90
N ILE A 24 2.46 1.48 -6.87
CA ILE A 24 3.14 0.19 -6.99
C ILE A 24 2.61 -0.72 -5.86
N PRO A 25 1.64 -1.60 -6.14
CA PRO A 25 1.11 -2.53 -5.15
C PRO A 25 2.22 -3.27 -4.40
N GLY A 26 2.19 -3.20 -3.07
CA GLY A 26 3.18 -3.80 -2.18
C GLY A 26 4.25 -2.83 -1.67
N LEU A 27 4.47 -1.69 -2.34
CA LEU A 27 5.50 -0.74 -1.94
C LEU A 27 5.21 -0.08 -0.59
N GLY A 28 3.95 0.26 -0.31
CA GLY A 28 3.56 0.84 0.97
C GLY A 28 3.66 -0.15 2.13
N GLN A 29 3.34 -1.42 1.91
CA GLN A 29 3.55 -2.48 2.90
C GLN A 29 5.04 -2.67 3.17
N LEU A 30 5.90 -2.58 2.15
CA LEU A 30 7.36 -2.62 2.33
C LEU A 30 7.85 -1.42 3.15
N LEU A 31 7.30 -0.23 2.88
CA LEU A 31 7.54 0.97 3.68
C LEU A 31 6.92 0.92 5.08
N ASN A 32 6.12 -0.11 5.39
CA ASN A 32 5.56 -0.37 6.71
C ASN A 32 6.25 -1.55 7.42
N ASP A 33 7.38 -2.03 6.91
CA ASP A 33 8.10 -3.24 7.36
C ASP A 33 7.26 -4.53 7.31
N GLU A 34 6.17 -4.53 6.53
CA GLU A 34 5.30 -5.70 6.32
C GLU A 34 5.71 -6.46 5.05
N LEU A 35 6.92 -7.02 5.04
CA LEU A 35 7.49 -7.70 3.84
C LEU A 35 6.59 -8.81 3.29
N ASP A 36 5.98 -9.62 4.15
CA ASP A 36 5.10 -10.71 3.73
C ASP A 36 3.89 -10.18 2.97
N LYS A 37 3.27 -9.09 3.44
CA LYS A 37 2.17 -8.44 2.74
C LYS A 37 2.66 -7.75 1.46
N ALA A 38 3.82 -7.09 1.50
CA ALA A 38 4.41 -6.43 0.34
C ALA A 38 4.54 -7.39 -0.85
N ILE A 39 5.05 -8.60 -0.59
CA ILE A 39 5.19 -9.65 -1.61
C ILE A 39 3.81 -10.06 -2.14
N VAL A 40 2.82 -10.28 -1.27
CA VAL A 40 1.47 -10.67 -1.71
C VAL A 40 0.85 -9.61 -2.61
N HIS A 41 0.87 -8.34 -2.19
CA HIS A 41 0.31 -7.25 -2.98
C HIS A 41 0.99 -7.08 -4.34
N PHE A 42 2.31 -7.21 -4.38
CA PHE A 42 3.07 -7.15 -5.62
C PHE A 42 2.80 -8.34 -6.54
N VAL A 43 2.84 -9.57 -6.02
CA VAL A 43 2.64 -10.80 -6.82
C VAL A 43 1.24 -10.86 -7.40
N VAL A 44 0.22 -10.47 -6.63
CA VAL A 44 -1.16 -10.42 -7.14
C VAL A 44 -1.30 -9.39 -8.24
N ASP A 45 -0.63 -8.23 -8.14
CA ASP A 45 -0.63 -7.23 -9.21
C ASP A 45 -0.02 -7.77 -10.51
N ILE A 46 1.14 -8.43 -10.40
CA ILE A 46 1.77 -9.11 -11.54
C ILE A 46 0.84 -10.20 -12.11
N ALA A 47 0.14 -10.95 -11.25
CA ALA A 47 -0.82 -11.95 -11.69
C ALA A 47 -2.03 -11.34 -12.39
N ILE A 48 -2.52 -10.18 -11.96
CA ILE A 48 -3.60 -9.45 -12.63
C ILE A 48 -3.13 -8.98 -14.02
N ILE A 49 -1.95 -8.38 -14.10
CA ILE A 49 -1.42 -7.87 -15.37
C ILE A 49 -1.11 -9.04 -16.31
N ALA A 50 -0.20 -9.94 -15.93
CA ALA A 50 0.24 -11.05 -16.78
C ALA A 50 -0.84 -12.12 -16.96
N GLY A 51 -1.49 -12.55 -15.88
CA GLY A 51 -2.57 -13.54 -15.93
C GLY A 51 -3.82 -13.00 -16.62
N GLY A 52 -4.15 -11.71 -16.44
CA GLY A 52 -5.25 -11.06 -17.13
C GLY A 52 -5.13 -11.10 -18.66
N TRP A 53 -3.90 -10.99 -19.20
CA TRP A 53 -3.66 -11.19 -20.63
C TRP A 53 -4.05 -12.59 -21.12
N TYR A 54 -3.71 -13.65 -20.37
CA TYR A 54 -4.07 -15.02 -20.73
C TYR A 54 -5.57 -15.28 -20.58
N VAL A 55 -6.18 -14.81 -19.48
CA VAL A 55 -7.61 -15.04 -19.19
C VAL A 55 -8.48 -14.31 -20.20
N THR A 56 -8.14 -13.08 -20.57
CA THR A 56 -8.93 -12.32 -21.55
C THR A 56 -8.89 -12.92 -22.95
N ALA A 57 -7.86 -13.67 -23.31
CA ALA A 57 -7.81 -14.41 -24.58
C ALA A 57 -8.91 -15.48 -24.69
N LEU A 58 -9.34 -16.04 -23.56
CA LEU A 58 -10.38 -17.07 -23.47
C LEU A 58 -11.81 -16.49 -23.41
N LEU A 59 -11.97 -15.19 -23.17
CA LEU A 59 -13.30 -14.57 -23.06
C LEU A 59 -13.91 -14.33 -24.44
N PRO A 60 -15.17 -14.76 -24.70
CA PRO A 60 -15.80 -14.64 -26.01
C PRO A 60 -16.11 -13.20 -26.46
N TYR A 61 -16.06 -12.23 -25.55
CA TYR A 61 -16.39 -10.82 -25.83
C TYR A 61 -15.14 -9.96 -26.04
N GLY A 62 -14.73 -9.78 -27.31
CA GLY A 62 -13.49 -9.08 -27.68
C GLY A 62 -13.43 -7.58 -27.37
N ARG A 63 -14.56 -6.90 -27.10
CA ARG A 63 -14.62 -5.43 -26.99
C ARG A 63 -14.08 -4.87 -25.67
N TYR A 64 -14.19 -5.61 -24.56
CA TYR A 64 -13.89 -5.09 -23.21
C TYR A 64 -12.70 -5.77 -22.52
N ARG A 65 -11.95 -6.62 -23.24
CA ARG A 65 -10.84 -7.42 -22.70
C ARG A 65 -9.83 -6.56 -21.93
N TYR A 66 -9.31 -5.51 -22.55
CA TYR A 66 -8.33 -4.63 -21.93
C TYR A 66 -8.90 -3.79 -20.77
N SER A 67 -10.16 -3.39 -20.86
CA SER A 67 -10.82 -2.63 -19.80
C SER A 67 -10.99 -3.47 -18.53
N THR A 68 -11.25 -4.77 -18.64
CA THR A 68 -11.40 -5.63 -17.45
C THR A 68 -10.10 -5.81 -16.67
N VAL A 69 -8.96 -5.99 -17.35
CA VAL A 69 -7.64 -6.08 -16.70
C VAL A 69 -7.27 -4.75 -16.06
N GLY A 70 -7.50 -3.64 -16.78
CA GLY A 70 -7.26 -2.29 -16.23
C GLY A 70 -8.11 -1.99 -15.00
N LEU A 71 -9.38 -2.39 -14.99
CA LEU A 71 -10.26 -2.22 -13.81
C LEU A 71 -9.83 -3.10 -12.65
N ALA A 72 -9.42 -4.35 -12.91
CA ALA A 72 -8.91 -5.24 -11.88
C ALA A 72 -7.61 -4.69 -11.26
N HIS A 73 -6.70 -4.20 -12.09
CA HIS A 73 -5.46 -3.55 -11.62
C HIS A 73 -5.78 -2.30 -10.79
N LEU A 74 -6.64 -1.41 -11.29
CA LEU A 74 -7.04 -0.20 -10.55
C LEU A 74 -7.67 -0.53 -9.19
N ALA A 75 -8.58 -1.51 -9.14
CA ALA A 75 -9.20 -1.94 -7.89
C ALA A 75 -8.16 -2.50 -6.92
N TRP A 76 -7.21 -3.29 -7.41
CA TRP A 76 -6.13 -3.84 -6.60
C TRP A 76 -5.17 -2.77 -6.08
N SER A 77 -4.81 -1.79 -6.91
CA SER A 77 -4.00 -0.63 -6.51
C SER A 77 -4.69 0.20 -5.44
N LEU A 78 -5.99 0.48 -5.58
CA LEU A 78 -6.76 1.19 -4.55
C LEU A 78 -6.77 0.43 -3.22
N TYR A 79 -7.01 -0.88 -3.27
CA TYR A 79 -6.98 -1.74 -2.08
C TYR A 79 -5.60 -1.73 -1.41
N SER A 80 -4.53 -1.87 -2.21
CA SER A 80 -3.15 -1.91 -1.72
C SER A 80 -2.74 -0.59 -1.06
N GLY A 81 -3.12 0.55 -1.65
CA GLY A 81 -2.94 1.86 -1.06
C GLY A 81 -3.72 2.05 0.24
N TYR A 82 -4.97 1.60 0.29
CA TYR A 82 -5.80 1.70 1.49
C TYR A 82 -5.25 0.87 2.66
N ASP A 83 -4.81 -0.36 2.39
CA ASP A 83 -4.19 -1.23 3.40
C ASP A 83 -2.91 -0.59 3.96
N ALA A 84 -1.98 -0.15 3.09
CA ALA A 84 -0.75 0.51 3.51
C ALA A 84 -1.00 1.80 4.31
N TYR A 85 -1.99 2.62 3.90
CA TYR A 85 -2.40 3.82 4.63
C TYR A 85 -2.90 3.47 6.04
N THR A 86 -3.74 2.44 6.15
CA THR A 86 -4.36 2.05 7.42
C THR A 86 -3.31 1.55 8.39
N VAL A 87 -2.42 0.66 7.94
CA VAL A 87 -1.29 0.16 8.74
C VAL A 87 -0.36 1.30 9.16
N ALA A 88 -0.03 2.21 8.24
CA ALA A 88 0.82 3.36 8.54
C ALA A 88 0.20 4.29 9.59
N LYS A 89 -1.14 4.46 9.54
CA LYS A 89 -1.91 5.23 10.53
C LYS A 89 -1.92 4.54 11.89
N GLU A 90 -2.09 3.23 11.93
CA GLU A 90 -2.11 2.43 13.17
C GLU A 90 -0.75 2.35 13.85
N THR A 91 0.34 2.27 13.07
CA THR A 91 1.72 2.16 13.55
C THR A 91 2.43 3.50 13.77
N GLY A 92 1.78 4.61 13.42
CA GLY A 92 2.33 5.95 13.58
C GLY A 92 3.54 6.22 12.67
N PHE A 93 3.52 5.73 11.43
CA PHE A 93 4.57 5.93 10.44
C PHE A 93 4.96 7.41 10.28
N SER A 94 6.26 7.70 10.36
CA SER A 94 6.80 9.01 10.01
C SER A 94 8.20 8.90 9.41
N ILE A 95 8.47 9.74 8.40
CA ILE A 95 9.80 9.85 7.78
C ILE A 95 10.61 10.89 8.55
N GLY A 96 11.67 10.45 9.22
CA GLY A 96 12.68 11.32 9.78
C GLY A 96 13.82 11.52 8.78
N LEU A 97 14.11 12.75 8.36
CA LEU A 97 15.40 13.06 7.74
C LEU A 97 16.47 13.10 8.85
N SER A 98 17.26 12.03 9.01
CA SER A 98 18.46 12.08 9.84
C SER A 98 19.59 12.76 9.05
N LYS A 99 20.58 13.33 9.74
CA LYS A 99 21.76 13.90 9.08
C LYS A 99 22.56 12.87 8.27
N GLU A 100 22.26 11.57 8.42
CA GLU A 100 22.85 10.45 7.68
C GLU A 100 21.94 9.88 6.55
N GLY A 101 20.67 10.27 6.44
CA GLY A 101 19.76 9.78 5.38
C GLY A 101 18.25 9.80 5.70
N ILE A 102 17.47 9.08 4.89
CA ILE A 102 16.02 8.86 5.13
C ILE A 102 15.86 7.78 6.20
N ALA A 103 15.37 8.14 7.39
CA ALA A 103 15.05 7.21 8.47
C ALA A 103 13.54 6.99 8.54
N LEU A 104 13.10 5.75 8.35
CA LEU A 104 11.71 5.35 8.59
C LEU A 104 11.55 5.05 10.08
N SER A 105 10.55 5.66 10.73
CA SER A 105 10.30 5.46 12.15
C SER A 105 8.85 5.03 12.41
N TYR A 106 8.70 4.02 13.26
CA TYR A 106 7.43 3.47 13.71
C TYR A 106 7.30 3.63 15.22
N GLN A 107 6.09 3.88 15.69
CA GLN A 107 5.82 4.07 17.11
C GLN A 107 4.93 2.93 17.61
N TYR A 108 5.55 1.87 18.13
CA TYR A 108 4.83 0.74 18.72
C TYR A 108 4.30 1.12 20.11
N GLN A 109 2.97 1.17 20.28
CA GLN A 109 2.31 1.33 21.58
C GLN A 109 2.12 -0.05 22.22
N ILE A 110 2.79 -0.28 23.36
CA ILE A 110 2.56 -1.43 24.28
C ILE A 110 1.40 -1.08 25.21
#